data_AF-A0A381S5U8-F1
#
_entry.id   AF-A0A381S5U8-F1
#
_cell.length_a   1.000
_cell.length_b   1.000
_cell.length_c   1.000
_cell.angle_alpha   90.00
_cell.angle_beta   90.00
_cell.angle_gamma   90.00
#
_symmetry.space_group_name_H-M   'P 1'
#
loop_
_entity.id
_entity.type
_entity.pdbx_description
1 polymer ?
#
loop_
_entity_poly.entity_id
_entity_poly.type
_entity_poly.pdbx_seq_one_letter_code
_entity_poly.pdbx_strand_id
1 'polypeptide(L)'
;MKIQEGRVSIEEAVEIGTGGQEPLLADIFLPPKEEFNRPAILFVHGGGWIEGDRFQLRGYGILLARLGFVTMCNSYRLSNEAHWPAQIQDVKCAIRYLRANAQKLGIDQERIGVSGNSAGGHLSLMAAATSYDDSFEGDGGNNDVSSKVKATCAIYPPTTIRQLDLDPLENAYAMLMGSEASEEDYKKASPMNYVSQDFPPCMLVHGSTDSVVPLKESTGFYDKLKEKNIPASLHVYAEEEHAFDGESEKGRSVADLQALFFKKYL
;
A
#
# COMPACT_ATOMS: atom_id res chain seq x y z
N MET A 1 6.95 -21.47 -1.51
CA MET A 1 5.75 -21.70 -2.35
C MET A 1 6.19 -22.28 -3.68
N LYS A 2 5.34 -23.04 -4.39
CA LYS A 2 5.71 -23.56 -5.71
C LYS A 2 5.41 -22.49 -6.76
N ILE A 3 6.42 -22.10 -7.52
CA ILE A 3 6.27 -21.20 -8.66
C ILE A 3 5.37 -21.89 -9.69
N GLN A 4 4.34 -21.19 -10.17
CA GLN A 4 3.48 -21.71 -11.22
C GLN A 4 4.20 -21.68 -12.57
N GLU A 5 4.07 -22.76 -13.33
CA GLU A 5 4.54 -22.84 -14.71
C GLU A 5 3.63 -22.01 -15.62
N GLY A 6 4.20 -21.37 -16.64
CA GLY A 6 3.50 -20.48 -17.56
C GLY A 6 3.86 -18.99 -17.38
N ARG A 7 3.14 -18.12 -18.07
CA ARG A 7 3.34 -16.66 -18.03
C ARG A 7 2.23 -16.00 -17.22
N VAL A 8 2.59 -14.93 -16.51
CA VAL A 8 1.61 -14.02 -15.90
C VAL A 8 0.96 -13.22 -17.03
N SER A 9 -0.37 -13.18 -17.05
CA SER A 9 -1.11 -12.29 -17.94
C SER A 9 -1.25 -10.92 -17.28
N ILE A 10 -1.16 -9.85 -18.06
CA ILE A 10 -1.27 -8.48 -17.55
C ILE A 10 -2.39 -7.77 -18.30
N GLU A 11 -3.39 -7.32 -17.56
CA GLU A 11 -4.40 -6.37 -18.04
C GLU A 11 -3.87 -4.96 -17.70
N GLU A 12 -3.45 -4.21 -18.71
CA GLU A 12 -2.87 -2.87 -18.54
C GLU A 12 -3.93 -1.76 -18.63
N ALA A 13 -3.70 -0.68 -17.90
CA ALA A 13 -4.54 0.53 -17.94
C ALA A 13 -6.04 0.26 -17.73
N VAL A 14 -6.36 -0.65 -16.81
CA VAL A 14 -7.73 -0.94 -16.40
C VAL A 14 -8.27 0.25 -15.61
N GLU A 15 -9.38 0.83 -16.07
CA GLU A 15 -10.10 1.84 -15.29
C GLU A 15 -10.79 1.17 -14.09
N ILE A 16 -10.42 1.62 -12.89
CA ILE A 16 -10.92 1.04 -11.62
C ILE A 16 -11.96 1.91 -10.92
N GLY A 17 -12.13 3.14 -11.40
CA GLY A 17 -12.99 4.16 -10.80
C GLY A 17 -12.51 5.55 -11.19
N THR A 18 -12.93 6.57 -10.43
CA THR A 18 -12.56 7.97 -10.66
C THR A 18 -11.97 8.62 -9.42
N GLY A 19 -10.94 9.45 -9.62
CA GLY A 19 -10.36 10.33 -8.62
C GLY A 19 -10.81 11.76 -8.91
N GLY A 20 -11.89 12.21 -8.26
CA GLY A 20 -12.56 13.42 -8.71
C GLY A 20 -13.21 13.20 -10.08
N GLN A 21 -12.72 13.88 -11.12
CA GLN A 21 -13.25 13.76 -12.49
C GLN A 21 -12.36 12.90 -13.41
N GLU A 22 -11.18 12.49 -12.95
CA GLU A 22 -10.22 11.75 -13.79
C GLU A 22 -10.29 10.24 -13.52
N PRO A 23 -10.08 9.40 -14.54
CA PRO A 23 -10.07 7.95 -14.37
C PRO A 23 -8.86 7.50 -13.54
N LEU A 24 -9.11 6.63 -12.56
CA LEU A 24 -8.05 5.91 -11.86
C LEU A 24 -7.71 4.65 -12.66
N LEU A 25 -6.42 4.45 -12.93
CA LEU A 25 -5.93 3.34 -13.73
C LEU A 25 -5.09 2.36 -12.89
N ALA A 26 -5.20 1.08 -13.22
CA ALA A 26 -4.36 0.04 -12.65
C ALA A 26 -3.89 -0.98 -13.69
N ASP A 27 -2.78 -1.65 -13.38
CA ASP A 27 -2.35 -2.84 -14.08
C ASP A 27 -2.65 -4.05 -13.19
N ILE A 28 -3.36 -5.05 -13.73
CA ILE A 28 -3.76 -6.27 -13.01
C ILE A 28 -2.98 -7.47 -13.56
N PHE A 29 -2.38 -8.22 -12.67
CA PHE A 29 -1.54 -9.39 -12.98
C PHE A 29 -2.27 -10.65 -12.56
N LEU A 30 -2.55 -11.50 -13.52
CA LEU A 30 -3.26 -12.76 -13.33
C LEU A 30 -2.27 -13.94 -13.32
N PRO A 31 -2.36 -14.84 -12.33
CA PRO A 31 -1.51 -16.02 -12.28
C PRO A 31 -1.59 -16.89 -13.54
N PRO A 32 -0.51 -17.63 -13.87
CA PRO A 32 -0.47 -18.48 -15.05
C PRO A 32 -1.55 -19.57 -15.12
N LYS A 33 -2.03 -20.04 -13.96
CA LYS A 33 -3.10 -21.03 -13.89
C LYS A 33 -4.43 -20.35 -13.62
N GLU A 34 -5.43 -20.71 -14.41
CA GLU A 34 -6.83 -20.39 -14.10
C GLU A 34 -7.27 -21.22 -12.89
N GLU A 35 -7.39 -20.55 -11.74
CA GLU A 35 -7.96 -21.10 -10.51
C GLU A 35 -8.80 -20.01 -9.85
N PHE A 36 -9.77 -20.41 -9.04
CA PHE A 36 -10.64 -19.51 -8.28
C PHE A 36 -10.22 -19.42 -6.82
N ASN A 37 -10.85 -18.50 -6.08
CA ASN A 37 -10.65 -18.32 -4.64
C ASN A 37 -9.21 -17.92 -4.28
N ARG A 38 -8.55 -17.20 -5.20
CA ARG A 38 -7.19 -16.72 -5.01
C ARG A 38 -7.15 -15.53 -4.05
N PRO A 39 -6.10 -15.40 -3.22
CA PRO A 39 -5.83 -14.15 -2.53
C PRO A 39 -5.43 -13.05 -3.53
N ALA A 40 -5.74 -11.80 -3.19
CA ALA A 40 -5.35 -10.62 -3.96
C ALA A 40 -4.44 -9.69 -3.16
N ILE A 41 -3.51 -9.01 -3.86
CA ILE A 41 -2.61 -8.01 -3.25
C ILE A 41 -2.63 -6.74 -4.08
N LEU A 42 -3.01 -5.63 -3.46
CA LEU A 42 -2.83 -4.30 -4.03
C LEU A 42 -1.42 -3.78 -3.73
N PHE A 43 -0.73 -3.27 -4.73
CA PHE A 43 0.58 -2.62 -4.64
C PHE A 43 0.45 -1.12 -4.89
N VAL A 44 0.86 -0.33 -3.91
CA VAL A 44 0.79 1.14 -3.91
C VAL A 44 2.21 1.70 -3.99
N HIS A 45 2.51 2.47 -5.03
CA HIS A 45 3.85 2.99 -5.29
C HIS A 45 4.25 4.10 -4.31
N GLY A 46 5.56 4.36 -4.22
CA GLY A 46 6.17 5.46 -3.47
C GLY A 46 6.22 6.74 -4.30
N GLY A 47 7.25 7.56 -4.09
CA GLY A 47 7.42 8.84 -4.80
C GLY A 47 6.94 10.06 -4.02
N GLY A 48 6.96 9.98 -2.68
CA GLY A 48 6.66 11.12 -1.80
C GLY A 48 5.28 11.74 -2.05
N TRP A 49 4.31 10.95 -2.54
CA TRP A 49 2.99 11.39 -3.00
C TRP A 49 2.99 12.38 -4.19
N ILE A 50 4.16 12.86 -4.62
CA ILE A 50 4.32 13.89 -5.66
C ILE A 50 4.55 13.25 -7.04
N GLU A 51 5.10 12.05 -7.08
CA GLU A 51 5.42 11.34 -8.32
C GLU A 51 5.18 9.82 -8.19
N GLY A 52 5.41 9.11 -9.30
CA GLY A 52 5.24 7.68 -9.42
C GLY A 52 3.97 7.28 -10.16
N ASP A 53 3.89 6.01 -10.50
CA ASP A 53 2.75 5.44 -11.21
C ASP A 53 2.64 3.91 -10.99
N ARG A 54 1.61 3.32 -11.60
CA ARG A 54 1.34 1.87 -11.57
C ARG A 54 2.46 1.00 -12.15
N PHE A 55 3.45 1.55 -12.85
CA PHE A 55 4.54 0.78 -13.43
C PHE A 55 5.69 0.52 -12.44
N GLN A 56 5.80 1.33 -11.36
CA GLN A 56 6.92 1.27 -10.43
C GLN A 56 7.06 -0.10 -9.74
N LEU A 57 5.93 -0.71 -9.35
CA LEU A 57 5.91 -1.95 -8.57
C LEU A 57 5.51 -3.21 -9.36
N ARG A 58 5.50 -3.17 -10.71
CA ARG A 58 5.14 -4.34 -11.54
C ARG A 58 6.03 -5.55 -11.27
N GLY A 59 7.29 -5.33 -10.88
CA GLY A 59 8.21 -6.41 -10.51
C GLY A 59 7.64 -7.27 -9.38
N TYR A 60 7.13 -6.64 -8.32
CA TYR A 60 6.43 -7.34 -7.24
C TYR A 60 5.14 -8.00 -7.71
N GLY A 61 4.35 -7.28 -8.52
CA GLY A 61 3.11 -7.82 -9.09
C GLY A 61 3.35 -9.14 -9.86
N ILE A 62 4.34 -9.16 -10.75
CA ILE A 62 4.72 -10.35 -11.52
C ILE A 62 5.23 -11.46 -10.59
N LEU A 63 6.13 -11.14 -9.66
CA LEU A 63 6.73 -12.15 -8.78
C LEU A 63 5.68 -12.85 -7.91
N LEU A 64 4.75 -12.09 -7.33
CA LEU A 64 3.68 -12.66 -6.49
C LEU A 64 2.58 -13.30 -7.35
N ALA A 65 2.28 -12.78 -8.55
CA ALA A 65 1.36 -13.45 -9.47
C ALA A 65 1.83 -14.84 -9.89
N ARG A 66 3.15 -15.03 -10.09
CA ARG A 66 3.74 -16.36 -10.31
C ARG A 66 3.60 -17.32 -9.13
N LEU A 67 3.29 -16.82 -7.94
CA LEU A 67 3.04 -17.61 -6.75
C LEU A 67 1.54 -17.88 -6.51
N GLY A 68 0.66 -17.41 -7.38
CA GLY A 68 -0.78 -17.69 -7.36
C GLY A 68 -1.65 -16.61 -6.73
N PHE A 69 -1.09 -15.43 -6.45
CA PHE A 69 -1.85 -14.25 -6.04
C PHE A 69 -2.36 -13.49 -7.27
N VAL A 70 -3.58 -12.98 -7.26
CA VAL A 70 -3.90 -11.89 -8.21
C VAL A 70 -3.30 -10.61 -7.63
N THR A 71 -2.58 -9.84 -8.43
CA THR A 71 -1.99 -8.60 -7.92
C THR A 71 -2.44 -7.42 -8.76
N MET A 72 -2.54 -6.25 -8.15
CA MET A 72 -2.88 -5.01 -8.83
C MET A 72 -1.85 -3.95 -8.46
N CYS A 73 -1.30 -3.23 -9.43
CA CYS A 73 -0.56 -2.00 -9.19
C CYS A 73 -1.45 -0.83 -9.63
N ASN A 74 -1.80 0.08 -8.73
CA ASN A 74 -2.69 1.20 -9.04
C ASN A 74 -1.92 2.52 -9.12
N SER A 75 -2.42 3.44 -9.93
CA SER A 75 -2.15 4.87 -9.78
C SER A 75 -3.08 5.46 -8.72
N TYR A 76 -2.66 6.58 -8.12
CA TYR A 76 -3.47 7.45 -7.28
C TYR A 76 -3.15 8.91 -7.62
N ARG A 77 -4.06 9.85 -7.33
CA ARG A 77 -3.83 11.28 -7.58
C ARG A 77 -2.63 11.79 -6.81
N LEU A 78 -1.70 12.44 -7.51
CA LEU A 78 -0.48 12.96 -6.91
C LEU A 78 -0.77 14.28 -6.18
N SER A 79 0.08 14.68 -5.23
CA SER A 79 -0.15 15.83 -4.36
C SER A 79 -0.12 17.17 -5.10
N ASN A 80 0.48 17.21 -6.29
CA ASN A 80 0.40 18.34 -7.22
C ASN A 80 -0.93 18.41 -8.00
N GLU A 81 -1.76 17.36 -7.95
CA GLU A 81 -3.08 17.28 -8.57
C GLU A 81 -4.19 17.47 -7.53
N ALA A 82 -4.06 16.81 -6.39
CA ALA A 82 -5.02 16.89 -5.29
C ALA A 82 -4.34 16.65 -3.94
N HIS A 83 -4.69 17.44 -2.93
CA HIS A 83 -4.19 17.29 -1.57
C HIS A 83 -4.88 16.13 -0.83
N TRP A 84 -4.31 15.72 0.30
CA TRP A 84 -4.91 14.77 1.24
C TRP A 84 -6.36 15.16 1.57
N PRO A 85 -7.33 14.21 1.64
CA PRO A 85 -7.16 12.75 1.62
C PRO A 85 -7.31 12.08 0.23
N ALA A 86 -7.12 12.79 -0.88
CA ALA A 86 -7.34 12.24 -2.22
C ALA A 86 -6.61 10.91 -2.47
N GLN A 87 -5.35 10.80 -2.03
CA GLN A 87 -4.51 9.62 -2.23
C GLN A 87 -5.09 8.37 -1.56
N ILE A 88 -5.56 8.49 -0.31
CA ILE A 88 -6.11 7.34 0.43
C ILE A 88 -7.49 6.95 -0.11
N GLN A 89 -8.27 7.92 -0.59
CA GLN A 89 -9.56 7.65 -1.26
C GLN A 89 -9.34 6.80 -2.52
N ASP A 90 -8.30 7.10 -3.29
CA ASP A 90 -7.98 6.37 -4.53
C ASP A 90 -7.47 4.95 -4.25
N VAL A 91 -6.65 4.77 -3.20
CA VAL A 91 -6.23 3.44 -2.74
C VAL A 91 -7.43 2.61 -2.27
N LYS A 92 -8.37 3.21 -1.53
CA LYS A 92 -9.61 2.54 -1.11
C LYS A 92 -10.53 2.22 -2.28
N CYS A 93 -10.60 3.08 -3.30
CA CYS A 93 -11.26 2.78 -4.57
C CYS A 93 -10.69 1.51 -5.23
N ALA A 94 -9.35 1.39 -5.31
CA ALA A 94 -8.70 0.21 -5.86
C ALA A 94 -9.02 -1.08 -5.08
N ILE A 95 -9.06 -1.01 -3.74
CA ILE A 95 -9.46 -2.13 -2.89
C ILE A 95 -10.92 -2.53 -3.16
N ARG A 96 -11.83 -1.55 -3.26
CA ARG A 96 -13.24 -1.81 -3.58
C ARG A 96 -13.40 -2.41 -4.98
N TYR A 97 -12.62 -1.95 -5.96
CA TYR A 97 -12.63 -2.54 -7.30
C TYR A 97 -12.25 -4.02 -7.28
N LEU A 98 -11.15 -4.39 -6.61
CA LEU A 98 -10.75 -5.79 -6.46
C LEU A 98 -11.91 -6.59 -5.88
N ARG A 99 -12.50 -6.11 -4.77
CA ARG A 99 -13.59 -6.78 -4.08
C ARG A 99 -14.85 -6.94 -4.93
N ALA A 100 -15.29 -5.86 -5.59
CA ALA A 100 -16.48 -5.85 -6.44
C ALA A 100 -16.32 -6.74 -7.69
N ASN A 101 -15.09 -6.88 -8.20
CA ASN A 101 -14.78 -7.69 -9.38
C ASN A 101 -14.25 -9.09 -9.03
N ALA A 102 -14.46 -9.55 -7.80
CA ALA A 102 -13.85 -10.79 -7.30
C ALA A 102 -14.12 -12.01 -8.18
N GLN A 103 -15.38 -12.17 -8.65
CA GLN A 103 -15.77 -13.26 -9.54
C GLN A 103 -15.04 -13.21 -10.88
N LYS A 104 -14.93 -12.02 -11.50
CA LYS A 104 -14.24 -11.80 -12.78
C LYS A 104 -12.74 -12.10 -12.64
N LEU A 105 -12.14 -11.68 -11.54
CA LEU A 105 -10.70 -11.82 -11.29
C LEU A 105 -10.32 -13.20 -10.70
N GLY A 106 -11.30 -14.04 -10.35
CA GLY A 106 -11.05 -15.34 -9.73
C GLY A 106 -10.51 -15.26 -8.29
N ILE A 107 -10.75 -14.15 -7.59
CA ILE A 107 -10.25 -13.92 -6.23
C ILE A 107 -11.32 -14.17 -5.17
N ASP A 108 -10.88 -14.44 -3.95
CA ASP A 108 -11.72 -14.44 -2.76
C ASP A 108 -11.78 -13.01 -2.19
N GLN A 109 -12.99 -12.45 -2.13
CA GLN A 109 -13.26 -11.08 -1.67
C GLN A 109 -12.86 -10.81 -0.21
N GLU A 110 -12.69 -11.87 0.58
CA GLU A 110 -12.24 -11.83 1.98
C GLU A 110 -10.73 -12.02 2.13
N ARG A 111 -9.98 -12.18 1.03
CA ARG A 111 -8.52 -12.46 1.05
C ARG A 111 -7.74 -11.40 0.27
N ILE A 112 -8.01 -10.14 0.60
CA ILE A 112 -7.35 -8.98 -0.01
C ILE A 112 -6.34 -8.37 0.98
N GLY A 113 -5.07 -8.31 0.57
CA GLY A 113 -4.01 -7.58 1.26
C GLY A 113 -3.58 -6.33 0.49
N VAL A 114 -2.83 -5.47 1.16
CA VAL A 114 -2.23 -4.28 0.55
C VAL A 114 -0.75 -4.20 0.90
N SER A 115 0.06 -3.71 -0.03
CA SER A 115 1.47 -3.47 0.18
C SER A 115 1.90 -2.21 -0.55
N GLY A 116 2.93 -1.55 -0.04
CA GLY A 116 3.52 -0.41 -0.74
C GLY A 116 4.84 0.01 -0.13
N ASN A 117 5.54 0.89 -0.84
CA ASN A 117 6.85 1.39 -0.44
C ASN A 117 6.82 2.91 -0.20
N SER A 118 7.57 3.40 0.79
CA SER A 118 7.65 4.82 1.16
C SER A 118 6.25 5.43 1.33
N ALA A 119 5.90 6.47 0.58
CA ALA A 119 4.56 7.06 0.49
C ALA A 119 3.43 6.02 0.27
N GLY A 120 3.64 5.02 -0.58
CA GLY A 120 2.69 3.91 -0.75
C GLY A 120 2.64 2.96 0.44
N GLY A 121 3.74 2.83 1.18
CA GLY A 121 3.78 2.13 2.47
C GLY A 121 2.93 2.85 3.52
N HIS A 122 3.01 4.18 3.57
CA HIS A 122 2.12 5.01 4.39
C HIS A 122 0.65 4.79 4.01
N LEU A 123 0.31 4.88 2.72
CA LEU A 123 -1.06 4.65 2.24
C LEU A 123 -1.54 3.22 2.53
N SER A 124 -0.64 2.23 2.48
CA SER A 124 -0.94 0.83 2.85
C SER A 124 -1.25 0.66 4.33
N LEU A 125 -0.57 1.40 5.21
CA LEU A 125 -0.90 1.41 6.65
C LEU A 125 -2.20 2.16 6.93
N MET A 126 -2.45 3.28 6.24
CA MET A 126 -3.71 4.03 6.33
C MET A 126 -4.90 3.20 5.83
N ALA A 127 -4.75 2.45 4.74
CA ALA A 127 -5.79 1.57 4.21
C ALA A 127 -6.07 0.37 5.12
N ALA A 128 -5.08 -0.05 5.91
CA ALA A 128 -5.21 -1.13 6.88
C ALA A 128 -5.87 -0.70 8.20
N ALA A 129 -5.84 0.59 8.52
CA ALA A 129 -6.57 1.12 9.67
C ALA A 129 -8.07 0.82 9.52
N THR A 130 -8.71 0.46 10.63
CA THR A 130 -10.13 0.05 10.66
C THR A 130 -11.04 1.09 11.29
N SER A 131 -10.47 2.02 12.07
CA SER A 131 -11.15 3.15 12.70
C SER A 131 -10.54 4.43 12.15
N TYR A 132 -11.15 5.01 11.12
CA TYR A 132 -10.68 6.23 10.46
C TYR A 132 -11.81 7.25 10.30
N ASP A 133 -11.46 8.45 9.86
CA ASP A 133 -12.41 9.48 9.45
C ASP A 133 -13.13 9.00 8.17
N ASP A 134 -14.46 8.94 8.19
CA ASP A 134 -15.27 8.43 7.06
C ASP A 134 -14.98 9.18 5.74
N SER A 135 -14.47 10.41 5.81
CA SER A 135 -14.02 11.18 4.63
C SER A 135 -12.92 10.49 3.83
N PHE A 136 -12.20 9.52 4.42
CA PHE A 136 -11.15 8.77 3.72
C PHE A 136 -11.69 7.70 2.77
N GLU A 137 -12.97 7.32 2.85
CA GLU A 137 -13.55 6.35 1.90
C GLU A 137 -13.59 6.89 0.47
N GLY A 138 -13.86 8.18 0.32
CA GLY A 138 -14.12 8.79 -0.99
C GLY A 138 -15.34 8.19 -1.69
N ASP A 139 -15.57 8.60 -2.94
CA ASP A 139 -16.75 8.27 -3.75
C ASP A 139 -16.38 7.77 -5.16
N GLY A 140 -15.11 7.41 -5.37
CA GLY A 140 -14.55 7.07 -6.68
C GLY A 140 -15.02 5.75 -7.31
N GLY A 141 -15.97 5.03 -6.70
CA GLY A 141 -16.55 3.82 -7.29
C GLY A 141 -16.67 2.64 -6.32
N ASN A 142 -17.64 1.76 -6.63
CA ASN A 142 -18.00 0.55 -5.88
C ASN A 142 -18.23 0.81 -4.37
N ASN A 143 -18.79 1.98 -4.03
CA ASN A 143 -18.90 2.49 -2.65
C ASN A 143 -19.82 1.68 -1.73
N ASP A 144 -20.65 0.80 -2.29
CA ASP A 144 -21.47 -0.17 -1.58
C ASP A 144 -20.66 -1.38 -1.07
N VAL A 145 -19.39 -1.51 -1.51
CA VAL A 145 -18.48 -2.59 -1.15
C VAL A 145 -17.43 -2.12 -0.15
N SER A 146 -17.07 -2.98 0.81
CA SER A 146 -16.05 -2.65 1.83
C SER A 146 -14.70 -2.33 1.19
N SER A 147 -13.92 -1.42 1.80
CA SER A 147 -12.51 -1.13 1.46
C SER A 147 -11.51 -1.73 2.46
N LYS A 148 -11.95 -2.60 3.38
CA LYS A 148 -11.08 -3.22 4.39
C LYS A 148 -10.08 -4.20 3.76
N VAL A 149 -8.93 -4.40 4.39
CA VAL A 149 -7.90 -5.37 4.00
C VAL A 149 -7.61 -6.33 5.15
N LYS A 150 -7.20 -7.55 4.83
CA LYS A 150 -6.96 -8.64 5.79
C LYS A 150 -5.51 -8.71 6.26
N ALA A 151 -4.58 -8.11 5.53
CA ALA A 151 -3.17 -8.02 5.90
C ALA A 151 -2.51 -6.83 5.17
N THR A 152 -1.49 -6.23 5.80
CA THR A 152 -0.73 -5.13 5.19
C THR A 152 0.78 -5.35 5.27
N CYS A 153 1.50 -4.98 4.22
CA CYS A 153 2.96 -4.95 4.21
C CYS A 153 3.46 -3.56 3.81
N ALA A 154 4.16 -2.87 4.71
CA ALA A 154 4.66 -1.54 4.45
C ALA A 154 6.19 -1.54 4.42
N ILE A 155 6.75 -1.11 3.29
CA ILE A 155 8.19 -1.07 3.02
C ILE A 155 8.65 0.39 3.24
N TYR A 156 9.55 0.59 4.21
CA TYR A 156 10.07 1.86 4.73
C TYR A 156 9.03 3.00 4.82
N PRO A 157 7.86 2.77 5.47
CA PRO A 157 6.79 3.76 5.49
C PRO A 157 7.10 4.94 6.42
N PRO A 158 6.78 6.18 6.02
CA PRO A 158 6.55 7.23 6.99
C PRO A 158 5.26 6.90 7.76
N THR A 159 5.32 6.91 9.10
CA THR A 159 4.19 6.54 9.96
C THR A 159 3.60 7.72 10.72
N THR A 160 4.36 8.82 10.79
CA THR A 160 3.95 10.12 11.32
C THR A 160 4.16 11.18 10.25
N ILE A 161 3.07 11.74 9.74
CA ILE A 161 3.10 12.89 8.83
C ILE A 161 3.27 14.14 9.69
N ARG A 162 4.41 14.80 9.55
CA ARG A 162 4.81 15.89 10.44
C ARG A 162 4.54 17.23 9.78
N GLN A 163 3.95 18.15 10.53
CA GLN A 163 4.00 19.55 10.18
C GLN A 163 5.41 20.05 10.51
N LEU A 164 6.19 20.35 9.48
CA LEU A 164 7.52 20.94 9.61
C LEU A 164 7.45 22.36 9.09
N ASP A 165 8.12 23.29 9.79
CA ASP A 165 8.27 24.68 9.36
C ASP A 165 9.30 24.79 8.23
N LEU A 166 9.00 24.14 7.10
CA LEU A 166 9.77 24.14 5.85
C LEU A 166 8.87 24.62 4.71
N ASP A 167 9.46 25.15 3.64
CA ASP A 167 8.70 25.49 2.43
C ASP A 167 7.96 24.24 1.92
N PRO A 168 6.64 24.32 1.64
CA PRO A 168 5.91 23.19 1.09
C PRO A 168 6.54 22.58 -0.16
N LEU A 169 7.15 23.39 -1.04
CA LEU A 169 7.85 22.90 -2.23
C LEU A 169 9.12 22.09 -1.90
N GLU A 170 9.64 22.22 -0.68
CA GLU A 170 10.80 21.48 -0.16
C GLU A 170 10.39 20.35 0.79
N ASN A 171 9.10 20.15 1.03
CA ASN A 171 8.58 19.21 2.01
C ASN A 171 7.37 18.42 1.48
N ALA A 172 7.60 17.14 1.16
CA ALA A 172 6.57 16.22 0.67
C ALA A 172 5.35 16.10 1.58
N TYR A 173 5.49 16.25 2.91
CA TYR A 173 4.33 16.26 3.82
C TYR A 173 3.48 17.50 3.62
N ALA A 174 4.11 18.67 3.43
CA ALA A 174 3.37 19.91 3.22
C ALA A 174 2.75 19.98 1.83
N MET A 175 3.39 19.43 0.79
CA MET A 175 2.73 19.23 -0.52
C MET A 175 1.55 18.28 -0.42
N LEU A 176 1.68 17.17 0.31
CA LEU A 176 0.58 16.23 0.53
C LEU A 176 -0.61 16.91 1.19
N MET A 177 -0.37 17.67 2.26
CA MET A 177 -1.44 18.22 3.10
C MET A 177 -2.02 19.54 2.55
N GLY A 178 -1.24 20.31 1.80
CA GLY A 178 -1.61 21.65 1.34
C GLY A 178 -1.40 22.74 2.40
N SER A 179 -1.33 23.99 1.95
CA SER A 179 -0.97 25.13 2.80
C SER A 179 -1.99 25.48 3.90
N GLU A 180 -3.22 25.01 3.78
CA GLU A 180 -4.30 25.29 4.73
C GLU A 180 -4.47 24.20 5.80
N ALA A 181 -3.68 23.12 5.74
CA ALA A 181 -3.80 22.01 6.67
C ALA A 181 -3.42 22.39 8.10
N SER A 182 -4.29 22.03 9.03
CA SER A 182 -4.09 22.20 10.47
C SER A 182 -3.24 21.06 11.06
N GLU A 183 -2.70 21.26 12.27
CA GLU A 183 -1.99 20.20 13.00
C GLU A 183 -2.85 18.92 13.16
N GLU A 184 -4.17 19.07 13.28
CA GLU A 184 -5.10 17.95 13.38
C GLU A 184 -5.19 17.16 12.07
N ASP A 185 -5.11 17.82 10.92
CA ASP A 185 -5.12 17.16 9.62
C ASP A 185 -3.86 16.30 9.43
N TYR A 186 -2.69 16.77 9.87
CA TYR A 186 -1.45 15.99 9.90
C TYR A 186 -1.55 14.77 10.82
N LYS A 187 -2.18 14.93 12.00
CA LYS A 187 -2.45 13.80 12.91
C LYS A 187 -3.39 12.78 12.27
N LYS A 188 -4.42 13.24 11.57
CA LYS A 188 -5.35 12.39 10.83
C LYS A 188 -4.71 11.68 9.63
N ALA A 189 -3.67 12.25 9.04
CA ALA A 189 -2.90 11.60 8.00
C ALA A 189 -1.85 10.61 8.55
N SER A 190 -1.66 10.50 9.87
CA SER A 190 -0.60 9.69 10.46
C SER A 190 -1.09 8.30 10.88
N PRO A 191 -0.70 7.20 10.20
CA PRO A 191 -1.16 5.85 10.53
C PRO A 191 -0.79 5.43 11.95
N MET A 192 0.28 5.99 12.53
CA MET A 192 0.67 5.78 13.93
C MET A 192 -0.51 6.01 14.89
N ASN A 193 -1.45 6.91 14.58
CA ASN A 193 -2.59 7.23 15.45
C ASN A 193 -3.73 6.21 15.39
N TYR A 194 -3.69 5.28 14.43
CA TYR A 194 -4.80 4.36 14.15
C TYR A 194 -4.52 2.89 14.49
N VAL A 195 -3.42 2.60 15.19
CA VAL A 195 -3.13 1.25 15.68
C VAL A 195 -4.09 0.89 16.83
N SER A 196 -5.12 0.12 16.50
CA SER A 196 -6.16 -0.39 17.38
C SER A 196 -6.10 -1.93 17.53
N GLN A 197 -6.96 -2.52 18.37
CA GLN A 197 -6.99 -3.98 18.61
C GLN A 197 -7.41 -4.81 17.39
N ASP A 198 -8.10 -4.19 16.44
CA ASP A 198 -8.62 -4.78 15.21
C ASP A 198 -7.76 -4.47 13.98
N PHE A 199 -6.59 -3.84 14.17
CA PHE A 199 -5.62 -3.64 13.09
C PHE A 199 -5.20 -5.01 12.52
N PRO A 200 -5.17 -5.19 11.18
CA PRO A 200 -4.86 -6.48 10.60
C PRO A 200 -3.38 -6.85 10.82
N PRO A 201 -3.00 -8.13 10.62
CA PRO A 201 -1.60 -8.53 10.56
C PRO A 201 -0.77 -7.59 9.69
N CYS A 202 0.40 -7.19 10.18
CA CYS A 202 1.24 -6.17 9.56
C CYS A 202 2.69 -6.66 9.44
N MET A 203 3.27 -6.54 8.24
CA MET A 203 4.70 -6.70 8.04
C MET A 203 5.34 -5.35 7.72
N LEU A 204 6.46 -5.07 8.37
CA LEU A 204 7.29 -3.91 8.09
C LEU A 204 8.63 -4.37 7.52
N VAL A 205 9.15 -3.64 6.54
CA VAL A 205 10.46 -3.88 5.93
C VAL A 205 11.20 -2.56 5.87
N HIS A 206 12.48 -2.47 6.26
CA HIS A 206 13.18 -1.18 6.32
C HIS A 206 14.71 -1.33 6.22
N GLY A 207 15.40 -0.37 5.59
CA GLY A 207 16.86 -0.28 5.64
C GLY A 207 17.35 0.32 6.95
N SER A 208 18.49 -0.12 7.49
CA SER A 208 18.97 0.37 8.79
C SER A 208 19.61 1.76 8.73
N THR A 209 19.97 2.22 7.53
CA THR A 209 20.62 3.52 7.29
C THR A 209 19.75 4.45 6.46
N ASP A 210 18.43 4.22 6.45
CA ASP A 210 17.46 5.03 5.71
C ASP A 210 17.54 6.51 6.13
N SER A 211 17.96 7.36 5.19
CA SER A 211 18.22 8.78 5.38
C SER A 211 16.99 9.65 5.06
N VAL A 212 16.00 9.09 4.37
CA VAL A 212 14.77 9.78 3.95
C VAL A 212 13.66 9.58 4.97
N VAL A 213 13.42 8.33 5.34
CA VAL A 213 12.46 7.93 6.38
C VAL A 213 13.24 7.21 7.47
N PRO A 214 13.47 7.81 8.64
CA PRO A 214 14.26 7.17 9.67
C PRO A 214 13.66 5.82 10.08
N LEU A 215 14.51 4.79 10.24
CA LEU A 215 14.12 3.45 10.72
C LEU A 215 13.18 3.47 11.94
N LYS A 216 13.31 4.49 12.80
CA LYS A 216 12.46 4.72 13.97
C LYS A 216 10.96 4.74 13.65
N GLU A 217 10.56 5.18 12.45
CA GLU A 217 9.17 5.15 12.00
C GLU A 217 8.64 3.70 12.01
N SER A 218 9.39 2.75 11.43
CA SER A 218 9.00 1.34 11.45
C SER A 218 9.19 0.66 12.80
N THR A 219 10.28 0.93 13.54
CA THR A 219 10.45 0.31 14.86
C THR A 219 9.38 0.78 15.83
N GLY A 220 9.05 2.07 15.84
CA GLY A 220 7.99 2.62 16.69
C GLY A 220 6.61 2.10 16.33
N PHE A 221 6.30 1.95 15.04
CA PHE A 221 5.02 1.38 14.62
C PHE A 221 4.92 -0.11 14.96
N TYR A 222 6.02 -0.86 14.79
CA TYR A 222 6.13 -2.25 15.25
C TYR A 222 5.85 -2.37 16.75
N ASP A 223 6.51 -1.56 17.58
CA ASP A 223 6.31 -1.57 19.03
C ASP A 223 4.85 -1.33 19.39
N LYS A 224 4.20 -0.35 18.75
CA LYS A 224 2.77 -0.05 18.98
C LYS A 224 1.85 -1.21 18.58
N LEU A 225 2.15 -1.91 17.48
CA LEU A 225 1.44 -3.14 17.10
C LEU A 225 1.62 -4.24 18.16
N LYS A 226 2.84 -4.39 18.69
CA LYS A 226 3.15 -5.37 19.73
C LYS A 226 2.45 -5.08 21.05
N GLU A 227 2.38 -3.83 21.47
CA GLU A 227 1.62 -3.40 22.66
C GLU A 227 0.13 -3.77 22.58
N LYS A 228 -0.44 -3.77 21.37
CA LYS A 228 -1.83 -4.17 21.10
C LYS A 228 -2.00 -5.66 20.81
N ASN A 229 -0.94 -6.45 20.89
CA ASN A 229 -0.92 -7.89 20.54
C ASN A 229 -1.32 -8.18 19.09
N ILE A 230 -1.09 -7.24 18.18
CA ILE A 230 -1.33 -7.44 16.74
C ILE A 230 -0.23 -8.36 16.17
N PRO A 231 -0.58 -9.34 15.31
CA PRO A 231 0.42 -10.13 14.60
C PRO A 231 1.30 -9.22 13.72
N ALA A 232 2.56 -9.05 14.10
CA ALA A 232 3.48 -8.16 13.42
C ALA A 232 4.87 -8.78 13.23
N SER A 233 5.54 -8.45 12.13
CA SER A 233 6.97 -8.70 11.90
C SER A 233 7.66 -7.44 11.36
N LEU A 234 8.93 -7.27 11.73
CA LEU A 234 9.80 -6.21 11.24
C LEU A 234 11.07 -6.86 10.67
N HIS A 235 11.36 -6.60 9.39
CA HIS A 235 12.54 -7.08 8.71
C HIS A 235 13.45 -5.89 8.39
N VAL A 236 14.59 -5.83 9.07
CA VAL A 236 15.57 -4.75 8.86
C VAL A 236 16.71 -5.25 7.97
N TYR A 237 16.95 -4.56 6.87
CA TYR A 237 18.08 -4.79 5.99
C TYR A 237 19.26 -3.92 6.45
N ALA A 238 20.34 -4.58 6.86
CA ALA A 238 21.50 -3.90 7.42
C ALA A 238 22.25 -3.09 6.36
N GLU A 239 22.66 -1.88 6.72
CA GLU A 239 23.44 -0.95 5.88
C GLU A 239 22.74 -0.53 4.58
N GLU A 240 21.41 -0.62 4.55
CA GLU A 240 20.60 -0.24 3.39
C GLU A 240 19.95 1.13 3.53
N GLU A 241 19.91 1.86 2.41
CA GLU A 241 19.25 3.17 2.23
C GLU A 241 17.77 3.01 1.80
N HIS A 242 17.02 4.11 1.73
CA HIS A 242 15.73 4.25 1.11
C HIS A 242 15.75 3.70 -0.32
N ALA A 243 14.67 3.01 -0.69
CA ALA A 243 14.52 2.36 -2.00
C ALA A 243 15.61 1.32 -2.33
N PHE A 244 16.24 0.71 -1.33
CA PHE A 244 17.19 -0.41 -1.52
C PHE A 244 16.60 -1.59 -2.31
N ASP A 245 15.28 -1.77 -2.24
CA ASP A 245 14.56 -2.85 -2.90
C ASP A 245 14.41 -2.64 -4.42
N GLY A 246 14.82 -1.48 -4.94
CA GLY A 246 15.03 -1.26 -6.37
C GLY A 246 16.18 -2.11 -6.93
N GLU A 247 17.12 -2.55 -6.09
CA GLU A 247 18.13 -3.53 -6.47
C GLU A 247 17.51 -4.92 -6.59
N SER A 248 17.74 -5.60 -7.73
CA SER A 248 17.00 -6.82 -8.08
C SER A 248 17.08 -7.94 -7.05
N GLU A 249 18.23 -8.14 -6.39
CA GLU A 249 18.39 -9.18 -5.37
C GLU A 249 17.63 -8.85 -4.09
N LYS A 250 17.70 -7.59 -3.66
CA LYS A 250 17.02 -7.10 -2.46
C LYS A 250 15.51 -7.06 -2.69
N GLY A 251 15.04 -6.49 -3.80
CA GLY A 251 13.65 -6.52 -4.22
C GLY A 251 13.09 -7.94 -4.32
N ARG A 252 13.88 -8.89 -4.85
CA ARG A 252 13.47 -10.31 -4.86
C ARG A 252 13.36 -10.88 -3.44
N SER A 253 14.31 -10.58 -2.56
CA SER A 253 14.25 -11.00 -1.16
C SER A 253 13.01 -10.43 -0.45
N VAL A 254 12.67 -9.16 -0.69
CA VAL A 254 11.46 -8.54 -0.13
C VAL A 254 10.20 -9.21 -0.68
N ALA A 255 10.15 -9.50 -1.98
CA ALA A 255 9.04 -10.21 -2.61
C ALA A 255 8.82 -11.61 -1.98
N ASP A 256 9.91 -12.34 -1.68
CA ASP A 256 9.83 -13.65 -1.05
C ASP A 256 9.29 -13.56 0.40
N LEU A 257 9.69 -12.52 1.16
CA LEU A 257 9.13 -12.23 2.49
C LEU A 257 7.63 -11.90 2.41
N GLN A 258 7.23 -11.02 1.49
CA GLN A 258 5.83 -10.66 1.26
C GLN A 258 4.99 -11.88 0.93
N ALA A 259 5.50 -12.74 0.05
CA ALA A 259 4.79 -13.94 -0.32
C ALA A 259 4.56 -14.84 0.91
N LEU A 260 5.57 -15.07 1.75
CA LEU A 260 5.41 -15.88 2.98
C LEU A 260 4.39 -15.26 3.94
N PHE A 261 4.45 -13.95 4.11
CA PHE A 261 3.52 -13.18 4.94
C PHE A 261 2.08 -13.28 4.43
N PHE A 262 1.83 -12.93 3.17
CA PHE A 262 0.48 -12.96 2.61
C PHE A 262 -0.08 -14.37 2.49
N LYS A 263 0.74 -15.38 2.22
CA LYS A 263 0.27 -16.79 2.27
C LYS A 263 -0.23 -17.19 3.65
N LYS A 264 0.34 -16.63 4.73
CA LYS A 264 -0.08 -16.94 6.10
C LYS A 264 -1.38 -16.24 6.46
N TYR A 265 -1.57 -15.00 6.03
CA TYR A 265 -2.65 -14.15 6.54
C TYR A 265 -3.82 -13.94 5.57
N LEU A 266 -3.65 -14.22 4.27
CA LEU A 266 -4.74 -14.22 3.29
C LEU A 266 -5.27 -15.63 3.10
#